data_AF-A0A7X6UKF8-F1
#
_entry.id   AF-A0A7X6UKF8-F1
#
_cell.length_a   1.000
_cell.length_b   1.000
_cell.length_c   1.000
_cell.angle_alpha   90.00
_cell.angle_beta   90.00
_cell.angle_gamma   90.00
#
_symmetry.space_group_name_H-M   'P 1'
#
loop_
_entity.id
_entity.type
_entity.pdbx_description
1 polymer ?
#
loop_
_entity_poly.entity_id
_entity_poly.type
_entity_poly.pdbx_seq_one_letter_code
_entity_poly.pdbx_strand_id
1 'polypeptide(L)'
;MKNQLTCSIVQDLLPNYIEKMTSDETNKVIEQHLDSCENCKSAYEQMAVDIDNPVKAPVIELNFLKKVKRIRLLAAALCVVLTLIFSYLIYASEYKYSYDKADLSAAITEFASPFDPVDAYVLETKEIDGMLIASFKDRSRDGVNGIAVLLKGFNQKYRIVSSKINSAEYTSVVQIFPVELKDQQYYVVSGYNLSDEIRYYGLDYATYTEPGTLSDNRIMRSLKYEVKNLQFLELYPAEELNSLLENSSEETLYSYYLVATSLYDADGREITEEFINQESTGDRVSSSTGKAELFMLYVFIIIVMGLGYIFTRYFLTD
;
A
#
# COMPACT_ATOMS: atom_id res chain seq x y z
N MET A 1 65.44 -76.35 -1.42
CA MET A 1 64.42 -77.10 -0.66
C MET A 1 63.06 -76.69 -1.23
N LYS A 2 62.26 -77.64 -1.72
CA LYS A 2 60.92 -77.34 -2.24
C LYS A 2 59.98 -77.09 -1.05
N ASN A 3 59.64 -75.84 -0.78
CA ASN A 3 58.63 -75.48 0.22
C ASN A 3 57.26 -75.84 -0.35
N GLN A 4 56.72 -76.99 0.04
CA GLN A 4 55.31 -77.28 -0.18
C GLN A 4 54.52 -76.58 0.92
N LEU A 5 53.72 -75.58 0.55
CA LEU A 5 52.77 -74.95 1.47
C LEU A 5 51.73 -75.97 1.90
N THR A 6 51.39 -75.98 3.19
CA THR A 6 50.27 -76.75 3.71
C THR A 6 48.95 -76.07 3.36
N CYS A 7 47.88 -76.85 3.22
CA CYS A 7 46.56 -76.32 2.86
C CYS A 7 46.08 -75.20 3.80
N SER A 8 46.40 -75.28 5.09
CA SER A 8 46.06 -74.24 6.08
C SER A 8 46.65 -72.88 5.72
N ILE A 9 47.92 -72.84 5.31
CA ILE A 9 48.59 -71.59 4.94
C ILE A 9 47.98 -71.02 3.66
N VAL A 10 47.63 -71.88 2.69
CA VAL A 10 46.98 -71.44 1.45
C VAL A 10 45.61 -70.84 1.74
N GLN A 11 44.80 -71.48 2.57
CA GLN A 11 43.47 -70.99 2.97
C GLN A 11 43.54 -69.64 3.70
N ASP A 12 44.50 -69.44 4.59
CA ASP A 12 44.71 -68.16 5.29
C ASP A 12 45.11 -67.03 4.33
N LEU A 13 45.78 -67.36 3.22
CA LEU A 13 46.23 -66.41 2.21
C LEU A 13 45.22 -66.16 1.08
N LEU A 14 44.19 -67.00 0.92
CA LEU A 14 43.19 -66.88 -0.14
C LEU A 14 42.49 -65.52 -0.19
N PRO A 15 42.05 -64.90 0.94
CA PRO A 15 41.40 -63.59 0.88
C PRO A 15 42.32 -62.51 0.27
N ASN A 16 43.56 -62.44 0.74
CA ASN A 16 44.55 -61.49 0.21
C ASN A 16 44.92 -61.78 -1.25
N TYR A 17 44.93 -63.05 -1.67
CA TYR A 17 45.18 -63.45 -3.05
C TYR A 17 44.04 -63.00 -3.98
N ILE A 18 42.77 -63.19 -3.58
CA ILE A 18 41.61 -62.75 -4.36
C ILE A 18 41.57 -61.22 -4.48
N GLU A 19 41.96 -60.50 -3.42
CA GLU A 19 42.09 -59.04 -3.40
C GLU A 19 43.38 -58.52 -4.08
N LYS A 20 44.19 -59.42 -4.68
CA LYS A 20 45.47 -59.11 -5.36
C LYS A 20 46.48 -58.35 -4.49
N MET A 21 46.52 -58.65 -3.19
CA MET A 21 47.43 -58.05 -2.21
C MET A 21 48.63 -58.94 -1.85
N THR A 22 48.79 -60.09 -2.50
CA THR A 22 49.93 -60.99 -2.36
C THR A 22 51.03 -60.70 -3.38
N SER A 23 52.28 -61.02 -3.05
CA SER A 23 53.42 -60.86 -3.96
C SER A 23 53.40 -61.88 -5.12
N ASP A 24 54.07 -61.56 -6.24
CA ASP A 24 54.14 -62.45 -7.41
C ASP A 24 54.76 -63.82 -7.10
N GLU A 25 55.70 -63.88 -6.16
CA GLU A 25 56.29 -65.14 -5.70
C GLU A 25 55.27 -65.97 -4.92
N THR A 26 54.45 -65.33 -4.07
CA THR A 26 53.38 -65.97 -3.33
C THR A 26 52.28 -66.48 -4.25
N ASN A 27 51.92 -65.72 -5.29
CA ASN A 27 50.90 -66.07 -6.28
C ASN A 27 51.24 -67.38 -6.99
N LYS A 28 52.49 -67.52 -7.49
CA LYS A 28 52.94 -68.74 -8.17
C LYS A 28 52.85 -69.99 -7.30
N VAL A 29 53.10 -69.86 -6.01
CA VAL A 29 53.04 -71.01 -5.08
C VAL A 29 51.58 -71.36 -4.75
N ILE A 30 50.71 -70.36 -4.61
CA ILE A 30 49.27 -70.58 -4.41
C ILE A 30 48.65 -71.23 -5.66
N GLU A 31 48.94 -70.74 -6.86
CA GLU A 31 48.47 -71.32 -8.13
C GLU A 31 48.86 -72.79 -8.27
N GLN A 32 50.13 -73.12 -8.02
CA GLN A 32 50.61 -74.51 -8.04
C GLN A 32 49.90 -75.41 -7.02
N HIS A 33 49.51 -74.86 -5.86
CA HIS A 33 48.77 -75.60 -4.86
C HIS A 33 47.30 -75.79 -5.26
N LEU A 34 46.66 -74.78 -5.84
CA LEU A 34 45.28 -74.86 -6.32
C LEU A 34 45.13 -75.87 -7.47
N ASP A 35 46.16 -76.03 -8.31
CA ASP A 35 46.18 -77.04 -9.39
C ASP A 35 46.26 -78.48 -8.88
N SER A 36 46.78 -78.68 -7.66
CA SER A 36 47.01 -80.03 -7.09
C SER A 36 46.09 -80.39 -5.92
N CYS A 37 45.30 -79.44 -5.41
CA CYS A 37 44.47 -79.61 -4.21
C CYS A 37 43.03 -79.15 -4.44
N GLU A 38 42.11 -80.10 -4.66
CA GLU A 38 40.68 -79.83 -4.88
C GLU A 38 40.01 -79.08 -3.72
N ASN A 39 40.43 -79.35 -2.47
CA ASN A 39 39.88 -78.68 -1.30
C ASN A 39 40.17 -77.17 -1.29
N CYS A 40 41.39 -76.77 -1.66
CA CYS A 40 41.75 -75.35 -1.71
C CYS A 40 41.12 -74.65 -2.93
N LYS A 41 40.97 -75.38 -4.04
CA LYS A 41 40.27 -74.89 -5.23
C LYS A 41 38.79 -74.58 -4.93
N SER A 42 38.09 -75.49 -4.26
CA SER A 42 36.70 -75.25 -3.86
C SER A 42 36.56 -74.06 -2.89
N ALA A 43 37.52 -73.88 -1.97
CA ALA A 43 37.52 -72.74 -1.04
C ALA A 43 37.72 -71.39 -1.77
N TYR A 44 38.63 -71.37 -2.77
CA TYR A 44 38.83 -70.20 -3.62
C TYR A 44 37.57 -69.85 -4.43
N GLU A 45 36.94 -70.84 -5.06
CA GLU A 45 35.74 -70.64 -5.87
C GLU A 45 34.56 -70.09 -5.03
N GLN A 46 34.38 -70.59 -3.80
CA GLN A 46 33.35 -70.08 -2.88
C GLN A 46 33.57 -68.61 -2.52
N MET A 47 34.82 -68.21 -2.21
CA MET A 47 35.15 -66.84 -1.82
C MET A 47 35.16 -65.86 -3.00
N ALA A 48 35.54 -66.32 -4.20
CA ALA A 48 35.53 -65.49 -5.41
C ALA A 48 34.11 -65.12 -5.86
N VAL A 49 33.14 -66.02 -5.66
CA VAL A 49 31.72 -65.78 -6.01
C VAL A 49 31.10 -64.65 -5.19
N ASP A 50 31.53 -64.46 -3.94
CA ASP A 50 31.02 -63.39 -3.06
C ASP A 50 31.54 -61.99 -3.44
N ILE A 51 32.64 -61.90 -4.23
CA ILE A 51 33.27 -60.62 -4.61
C ILE A 51 32.70 -60.04 -5.91
N ASP A 52 32.23 -60.88 -6.84
CA ASP A 52 31.66 -60.44 -8.12
C ASP A 52 30.22 -59.89 -8.02
N ASN A 53 29.64 -59.85 -6.81
CA ASN A 53 28.33 -59.25 -6.54
C ASN A 53 28.46 -58.02 -5.62
N PRO A 54 28.99 -56.89 -6.11
CA PRO A 54 28.87 -55.65 -5.37
C PRO A 54 27.38 -55.30 -5.29
N VAL A 55 26.79 -55.45 -4.10
CA VAL A 55 25.44 -54.99 -3.80
C VAL A 55 25.41 -53.48 -4.07
N LYS A 56 24.95 -53.09 -5.25
CA LYS A 56 24.74 -51.69 -5.62
C LYS A 56 23.78 -51.11 -4.59
N ALA A 57 24.21 -50.07 -3.88
CA ALA A 57 23.37 -49.31 -2.97
C ALA A 57 22.03 -48.95 -3.65
N PRO A 58 20.89 -49.11 -2.96
CA PRO A 58 19.57 -49.01 -3.57
C PRO A 58 19.31 -47.61 -4.13
N VAL A 59 19.11 -47.52 -5.45
CA VAL A 59 18.73 -46.30 -6.21
C VAL A 59 17.44 -45.63 -5.68
N ILE A 60 16.69 -46.35 -4.84
CA ILE A 60 15.43 -45.93 -4.22
C ILE A 60 15.60 -44.62 -3.44
N GLU A 61 16.71 -44.42 -2.71
CA GLU A 61 16.91 -43.23 -1.87
C GLU A 61 17.01 -41.91 -2.68
N LEU A 62 17.55 -41.95 -3.90
CA LEU A 62 17.74 -40.76 -4.73
C LEU A 62 16.43 -40.14 -5.23
N ASN A 63 15.40 -40.96 -5.47
CA ASN A 63 14.10 -40.47 -5.93
C ASN A 63 13.27 -39.87 -4.79
N PHE A 64 13.40 -40.39 -3.57
CA PHE A 64 12.76 -39.83 -2.38
C PHE A 64 13.30 -38.44 -2.05
N LEU A 65 14.63 -38.25 -2.06
CA LEU A 65 15.25 -36.94 -1.80
C LEU A 65 14.84 -35.88 -2.84
N LYS A 66 14.75 -36.24 -4.12
CA LYS A 66 14.26 -35.35 -5.18
C LYS A 66 12.79 -34.96 -4.98
N LYS A 67 11.95 -35.88 -4.51
CA LYS A 67 10.53 -35.63 -4.24
C LYS A 67 10.35 -34.70 -3.04
N VAL A 68 11.10 -34.90 -1.96
CA VAL A 68 11.07 -34.04 -0.77
C VAL A 68 11.52 -32.61 -1.10
N LYS A 69 12.62 -32.46 -1.85
CA LYS A 69 13.09 -31.13 -2.31
C LYS A 69 12.07 -30.41 -3.18
N ARG A 70 11.38 -31.12 -4.08
CA ARG A 70 10.29 -30.55 -4.89
C ARG A 70 9.09 -30.12 -4.05
N ILE A 71 8.67 -30.93 -3.07
CA ILE A 71 7.56 -30.58 -2.18
C ILE A 71 7.92 -29.36 -1.32
N ARG A 72 9.14 -29.30 -0.78
CA ARG A 72 9.65 -28.13 -0.04
C ARG A 72 9.67 -26.87 -0.91
N LEU A 73 10.13 -26.97 -2.16
CA LEU A 73 10.13 -25.86 -3.10
C LEU A 73 8.71 -25.39 -3.44
N LEU A 74 7.78 -26.32 -3.68
CA LEU A 74 6.37 -26.00 -3.92
C LEU A 74 5.71 -25.35 -2.71
N ALA A 75 6.01 -25.83 -1.50
CA ALA A 75 5.53 -25.24 -0.25
C ALA A 75 6.08 -23.82 -0.07
N ALA A 76 7.37 -23.61 -0.30
CA ALA A 76 7.99 -22.28 -0.27
C ALA A 76 7.35 -21.33 -1.30
N ALA A 77 7.16 -21.79 -2.55
CA ALA A 77 6.49 -21.01 -3.58
C ALA A 77 5.04 -20.67 -3.21
N LEU A 78 4.31 -21.63 -2.63
CA LEU A 78 2.95 -21.40 -2.13
C LEU A 78 2.93 -20.36 -1.02
N CYS A 79 3.87 -20.41 -0.07
CA CYS A 79 4.00 -19.38 0.97
C CYS A 79 4.18 -17.99 0.37
N VAL A 80 5.09 -17.83 -0.60
CA VAL A 80 5.31 -16.55 -1.28
C VAL A 80 4.03 -16.05 -1.95
N VAL A 81 3.33 -16.91 -2.68
CA VAL A 81 2.07 -16.55 -3.34
C VAL A 81 1.02 -16.12 -2.33
N LEU A 82 0.83 -16.87 -1.24
CA LEU A 82 -0.12 -16.52 -0.19
C LEU A 82 0.22 -15.19 0.48
N THR A 83 1.51 -14.93 0.75
CA THR A 83 1.96 -13.65 1.31
C THR A 83 1.62 -12.48 0.39
N LEU A 84 1.83 -12.62 -0.91
CA LEU A 84 1.46 -11.58 -1.88
C LEU A 84 -0.06 -11.38 -1.94
N ILE A 85 -0.84 -12.46 -1.94
CA ILE A 85 -2.30 -12.40 -1.92
C ILE A 85 -2.79 -11.67 -0.67
N PHE A 86 -2.36 -12.07 0.53
CA PHE A 86 -2.79 -11.42 1.77
C PHE A 86 -2.37 -9.95 1.83
N SER A 87 -1.15 -9.63 1.41
CA SER A 87 -0.68 -8.23 1.33
C SER A 87 -1.57 -7.40 0.41
N TYR A 88 -1.94 -7.95 -0.76
CA TYR A 88 -2.86 -7.29 -1.68
C TYR A 88 -4.28 -7.16 -1.11
N LEU A 89 -4.79 -8.17 -0.41
CA LEU A 89 -6.13 -8.11 0.21
C LEU A 89 -6.23 -7.02 1.28
N ILE A 90 -5.22 -6.89 2.14
CA ILE A 90 -5.14 -5.81 3.14
C ILE A 90 -5.10 -4.45 2.43
N TYR A 91 -4.30 -4.33 1.36
CA TYR A 91 -4.27 -3.11 0.55
C TYR A 91 -5.63 -2.79 -0.07
N ALA A 92 -6.27 -3.78 -0.70
CA ALA A 92 -7.55 -3.63 -1.38
C ALA A 92 -8.71 -3.34 -0.41
N SER A 93 -8.64 -3.82 0.83
CA SER A 93 -9.64 -3.47 1.85
C SER A 93 -9.58 -2.00 2.27
N GLU A 94 -8.40 -1.39 2.19
CA GLU A 94 -8.20 0.03 2.47
C GLU A 94 -8.54 0.91 1.26
N TYR A 95 -8.05 0.54 0.08
CA TYR A 95 -8.35 1.20 -1.19
C TYR A 95 -9.51 0.49 -1.90
N LYS A 96 -10.73 0.67 -1.36
CA LYS A 96 -11.94 -0.02 -1.84
C LYS A 96 -12.88 0.85 -2.68
N TYR A 97 -12.86 2.18 -2.48
CA TYR A 97 -13.84 3.09 -3.08
C TYR A 97 -13.49 3.43 -4.54
N SER A 98 -14.50 3.51 -5.40
CA SER A 98 -14.39 3.94 -6.79
C SER A 98 -14.57 5.45 -6.94
N TYR A 99 -14.45 5.95 -8.17
CA TYR A 99 -14.72 7.34 -8.51
C TYR A 99 -16.23 7.66 -8.58
N ASP A 100 -17.11 6.65 -8.51
CA ASP A 100 -18.55 6.86 -8.60
C ASP A 100 -19.08 7.71 -7.43
N LYS A 101 -19.92 8.72 -7.71
CA LYS A 101 -20.42 9.65 -6.70
C LYS A 101 -21.24 8.96 -5.62
N ALA A 102 -21.97 7.88 -5.92
CA ALA A 102 -22.73 7.15 -4.91
C ALA A 102 -21.81 6.34 -3.99
N ASP A 103 -20.78 5.72 -4.55
CA ASP A 103 -19.75 5.00 -3.77
C ASP A 103 -18.95 5.97 -2.87
N LEU A 104 -18.57 7.13 -3.39
CA LEU A 104 -17.94 8.20 -2.61
C LEU A 104 -18.87 8.75 -1.52
N SER A 105 -20.16 8.91 -1.81
CA SER A 105 -21.17 9.34 -0.82
C SER A 105 -21.23 8.36 0.35
N ALA A 106 -21.35 7.06 0.05
CA ALA A 106 -21.35 6.01 1.07
C ALA A 106 -20.04 6.00 1.89
N ALA A 107 -18.90 6.18 1.21
CA ALA A 107 -17.59 6.25 1.85
C ALA A 107 -17.50 7.39 2.87
N ILE A 108 -17.96 8.59 2.49
CA ILE A 108 -17.92 9.79 3.35
C ILE A 108 -18.84 9.61 4.55
N THR A 109 -20.05 9.09 4.33
CA THR A 109 -21.01 8.76 5.40
C THR A 109 -20.39 7.77 6.40
N GLU A 110 -19.77 6.68 5.93
CA GLU A 110 -19.10 5.68 6.78
C GLU A 110 -17.95 6.33 7.58
N PHE A 111 -17.13 7.16 6.92
CA PHE A 111 -15.95 7.78 7.54
C PHE A 111 -16.29 8.82 8.60
N ALA A 112 -17.33 9.63 8.37
CA ALA A 112 -17.73 10.70 9.29
C ALA A 112 -18.60 10.19 10.45
N SER A 113 -19.29 9.06 10.30
CA SER A 113 -20.22 8.50 11.29
C SER A 113 -19.68 8.40 12.74
N PRO A 114 -18.41 8.07 13.00
CA PRO A 114 -17.90 8.00 14.38
C PRO A 114 -17.75 9.37 15.07
N PHE A 115 -17.77 10.46 14.31
CA PHE A 115 -17.46 11.82 14.79
C PHE A 115 -18.69 12.72 14.66
N ASP A 116 -19.06 13.05 13.42
CA ASP A 116 -20.19 13.88 13.07
C ASP A 116 -20.97 13.17 11.96
N PRO A 117 -21.97 12.34 12.33
CA PRO A 117 -22.76 11.61 11.35
C PRO A 117 -23.38 12.55 10.33
N VAL A 118 -23.20 12.23 9.04
CA VAL A 118 -23.77 12.94 7.88
C VAL A 118 -24.36 11.91 6.93
N ASP A 119 -25.49 12.21 6.27
CA ASP A 119 -25.92 11.46 5.09
C ASP A 119 -25.36 12.16 3.84
N ALA A 120 -24.08 11.89 3.56
CA ALA A 120 -23.34 12.59 2.55
C ALA A 120 -23.90 12.34 1.14
N TYR A 121 -24.01 13.41 0.35
CA TYR A 121 -24.27 13.36 -1.08
C TYR A 121 -23.22 14.16 -1.83
N VAL A 122 -22.39 13.46 -2.60
CA VAL A 122 -21.31 14.08 -3.37
C VAL A 122 -21.88 14.94 -4.48
N LEU A 123 -21.46 16.21 -4.49
CA LEU A 123 -21.85 17.23 -5.44
C LEU A 123 -20.86 17.28 -6.58
N GLU A 124 -19.60 17.61 -6.30
CA GLU A 124 -18.53 17.70 -7.29
C GLU A 124 -17.28 16.99 -6.85
N THR A 125 -16.47 16.61 -7.84
CA THR A 125 -15.19 15.95 -7.60
C THR A 125 -14.10 16.57 -8.46
N LYS A 126 -12.89 16.67 -7.90
CA LYS A 126 -11.71 17.13 -8.62
C LYS A 126 -10.50 16.31 -8.20
N GLU A 127 -9.85 15.70 -9.18
CA GLU A 127 -8.61 14.94 -8.97
C GLU A 127 -7.41 15.79 -9.35
N ILE A 128 -6.43 15.88 -8.46
CA ILE A 128 -5.13 16.50 -8.71
C ILE A 128 -4.05 15.64 -8.06
N ASP A 129 -3.02 15.28 -8.83
CA ASP A 129 -1.80 14.71 -8.27
C ASP A 129 -1.97 13.40 -7.47
N GLY A 130 -3.00 12.61 -7.80
CA GLY A 130 -3.34 11.37 -7.11
C GLY A 130 -4.21 11.57 -5.85
N MET A 131 -4.65 12.80 -5.58
CA MET A 131 -5.66 13.11 -4.57
C MET A 131 -6.97 13.50 -5.23
N LEU A 132 -8.05 12.90 -4.74
CA LEU A 132 -9.41 13.20 -5.14
C LEU A 132 -10.07 14.01 -4.03
N ILE A 133 -10.61 15.17 -4.40
CA ILE A 133 -11.40 16.00 -3.51
C ILE A 133 -12.85 15.88 -3.93
N ALA A 134 -13.73 15.58 -2.99
CA ALA A 134 -15.16 15.49 -3.22
C ALA A 134 -15.87 16.51 -2.33
N SER A 135 -16.60 17.45 -2.92
CA SER A 135 -17.55 18.26 -2.15
C SER A 135 -18.84 17.48 -1.95
N PHE A 136 -19.48 17.68 -0.80
CA PHE A 136 -20.73 17.00 -0.48
C PHE A 136 -21.63 17.89 0.35
N LYS A 137 -22.94 17.61 0.31
CA LYS A 137 -23.91 18.12 1.28
C LYS A 137 -24.47 16.98 2.12
N ASP A 138 -24.94 17.30 3.32
CA ASP A 138 -25.75 16.39 4.11
C ASP A 138 -27.18 16.41 3.55
N ARG A 139 -27.76 15.24 3.30
CA ARG A 139 -29.17 15.10 2.88
C ARG A 139 -30.15 15.21 4.04
N SER A 140 -29.67 14.98 5.26
CA SER A 140 -30.49 14.94 6.47
C SER A 140 -30.60 16.29 7.17
N ARG A 141 -29.62 17.17 6.97
CA ARG A 141 -29.54 18.49 7.60
C ARG A 141 -29.26 19.55 6.54
N ASP A 142 -30.22 20.46 6.38
CA ASP A 142 -30.04 21.59 5.48
C ASP A 142 -28.91 22.51 5.97
N GLY A 143 -28.17 23.07 5.02
CA GLY A 143 -27.02 23.92 5.30
C GLY A 143 -25.79 23.16 5.80
N VAL A 144 -25.81 21.85 6.07
CA VAL A 144 -24.57 21.12 6.42
C VAL A 144 -23.91 20.61 5.14
N ASN A 145 -22.64 20.93 4.96
CA ASN A 145 -21.87 20.53 3.79
C ASN A 145 -20.38 20.44 4.10
N GLY A 146 -19.58 20.01 3.13
CA GLY A 146 -18.18 19.79 3.39
C GLY A 146 -17.38 19.31 2.19
N ILE A 147 -16.13 18.96 2.47
CA ILE A 147 -15.26 18.27 1.54
C ILE A 147 -14.67 17.03 2.17
N ALA A 148 -14.39 16.02 1.34
CA ALA A 148 -13.57 14.88 1.69
C ALA A 148 -12.36 14.82 0.77
N VAL A 149 -11.21 14.47 1.35
CA VAL A 149 -9.96 14.26 0.61
C VAL A 149 -9.65 12.77 0.62
N LEU A 150 -9.44 12.21 -0.56
CA LEU A 150 -9.15 10.81 -0.77
C LEU A 150 -7.83 10.65 -1.51
N LEU A 151 -7.09 9.59 -1.17
CA LEU A 151 -5.84 9.23 -1.84
C LEU A 151 -6.10 8.09 -2.82
N LYS A 152 -5.62 8.25 -4.05
CA LYS A 152 -5.70 7.24 -5.11
C LYS A 152 -4.64 6.17 -4.90
N GLY A 153 -5.08 4.93 -4.91
CA GLY A 153 -4.25 3.74 -4.85
C GLY A 153 -3.77 3.30 -6.24
N PHE A 154 -2.76 2.43 -6.26
CA PHE A 154 -2.26 1.84 -7.50
C PHE A 154 -3.33 0.98 -8.21
N ASN A 155 -4.31 0.48 -7.44
CA ASN A 155 -5.45 -0.28 -7.95
C ASN A 155 -6.56 0.61 -8.55
N GLN A 156 -6.31 1.91 -8.76
CA GLN A 156 -7.27 2.90 -9.26
C GLN A 156 -8.51 3.09 -8.37
N LYS A 157 -8.43 2.63 -7.11
CA LYS A 157 -9.44 2.87 -6.07
C LYS A 157 -8.92 3.90 -5.08
N TYR A 158 -9.80 4.40 -4.25
CA TYR A 158 -9.54 5.50 -3.34
C TYR A 158 -9.71 5.04 -1.89
N ARG A 159 -8.95 5.67 -0.99
CA ARG A 159 -9.16 5.62 0.46
C ARG A 159 -9.39 7.02 0.99
N ILE A 160 -10.33 7.21 1.91
CA ILE A 160 -10.53 8.51 2.54
C ILE A 160 -9.37 8.80 3.50
N VAL A 161 -8.86 10.02 3.43
CA VAL A 161 -7.78 10.55 4.27
C VAL A 161 -8.32 11.55 5.28
N SER A 162 -9.22 12.42 4.86
CA SER A 162 -9.86 13.39 5.74
C SER A 162 -11.22 13.82 5.24
N SER A 163 -12.01 14.40 6.14
CA SER A 163 -13.23 15.13 5.83
C SER A 163 -13.31 16.40 6.68
N LYS A 164 -13.90 17.44 6.11
CA LYS A 164 -14.24 18.69 6.79
C LYS A 164 -15.72 18.97 6.57
N ILE A 165 -16.46 19.18 7.65
CA ILE A 165 -17.89 19.42 7.66
C ILE A 165 -18.15 20.78 8.31
N ASN A 166 -18.88 21.64 7.63
CA ASN A 166 -19.25 22.97 8.10
C ASN A 166 -20.75 23.22 7.90
N SER A 167 -21.33 24.05 8.75
CA SER A 167 -22.61 24.71 8.47
C SER A 167 -22.42 25.87 7.49
N ALA A 168 -23.30 25.96 6.51
CA ALA A 168 -23.42 27.07 5.57
C ALA A 168 -24.22 28.19 6.22
N GLU A 169 -23.66 29.39 6.17
CA GLU A 169 -24.31 30.61 6.64
C GLU A 169 -25.39 31.10 5.68
N TYR A 170 -25.27 30.71 4.41
CA TYR A 170 -26.09 31.20 3.31
C TYR A 170 -26.79 30.04 2.61
N THR A 171 -27.92 30.32 1.96
CA THR A 171 -28.70 29.38 1.14
C THR A 171 -28.06 29.13 -0.22
N SER A 172 -27.47 30.18 -0.82
CA SER A 172 -26.50 30.05 -1.92
C SER A 172 -25.12 29.86 -1.33
N VAL A 173 -24.55 28.67 -1.48
CA VAL A 173 -23.35 28.30 -0.73
C VAL A 173 -22.11 28.46 -1.58
N VAL A 174 -21.16 29.27 -1.11
CA VAL A 174 -19.76 29.22 -1.52
C VAL A 174 -18.94 29.07 -0.25
N GLN A 175 -18.15 28.00 -0.14
CA GLN A 175 -17.33 27.74 1.03
C GLN A 175 -15.89 27.44 0.64
N ILE A 176 -14.99 27.90 1.50
CA ILE A 176 -13.55 27.73 1.33
C ILE A 176 -13.06 26.70 2.34
N PHE A 177 -12.26 25.75 1.87
CA PHE A 177 -11.63 24.75 2.70
C PHE A 177 -10.11 24.78 2.44
N PRO A 178 -9.29 25.20 3.41
CA PRO A 178 -7.84 25.07 3.28
C PRO A 178 -7.46 23.59 3.34
N VAL A 179 -6.66 23.13 2.39
CA VAL A 179 -6.18 21.76 2.30
C VAL A 179 -4.70 21.78 1.95
N GLU A 180 -3.93 20.96 2.64
CA GLU A 180 -2.53 20.73 2.32
C GLU A 180 -2.40 19.52 1.40
N LEU A 181 -1.79 19.73 0.24
CA LEU A 181 -1.56 18.72 -0.78
C LEU A 181 -0.06 18.67 -1.07
N LYS A 182 0.62 17.56 -0.72
CA LYS A 182 2.08 17.37 -0.92
C LYS A 182 2.93 18.58 -0.46
N ASP A 183 2.73 19.01 0.80
CA ASP A 183 3.44 20.14 1.42
C ASP A 183 3.14 21.52 0.79
N GLN A 184 2.12 21.62 -0.07
CA GLN A 184 1.64 22.87 -0.65
C GLN A 184 0.21 23.16 -0.18
N GLN A 185 -0.06 24.41 0.22
CA GLN A 185 -1.37 24.84 0.67
C GLN A 185 -2.27 25.22 -0.52
N TYR A 186 -3.49 24.69 -0.51
CA TYR A 186 -4.54 24.99 -1.46
C TYR A 186 -5.79 25.50 -0.74
N TYR A 187 -6.51 26.38 -1.40
CA TYR A 187 -7.88 26.71 -1.06
C TYR A 187 -8.82 25.99 -2.03
N VAL A 188 -9.60 25.06 -1.48
CA VAL A 188 -10.70 24.41 -2.19
C VAL A 188 -11.92 25.30 -2.04
N VAL A 189 -12.49 25.73 -3.16
CA VAL A 189 -13.71 26.55 -3.18
C VAL A 189 -14.85 25.71 -3.72
N SER A 190 -15.82 25.41 -2.86
CA SER A 190 -16.99 24.60 -3.19
C SER A 190 -18.21 25.50 -3.26
N GLY A 191 -18.83 25.55 -4.44
CA GLY A 191 -20.08 26.27 -4.68
C GLY A 191 -21.23 25.31 -4.95
N TYR A 192 -22.38 25.51 -4.33
CA TYR A 192 -23.60 24.77 -4.69
C TYR A 192 -24.87 25.53 -4.32
N ASN A 193 -25.96 25.20 -5.02
CA ASN A 193 -27.26 25.84 -4.82
C ASN A 193 -27.22 27.36 -5.03
N LEU A 194 -26.35 27.85 -5.92
CA LEU A 194 -26.27 29.28 -6.24
C LEU A 194 -27.52 29.74 -6.98
N SER A 195 -28.05 30.89 -6.58
CA SER A 195 -29.06 31.64 -7.34
C SER A 195 -28.52 32.10 -8.70
N ASP A 196 -29.37 32.10 -9.72
CA ASP A 196 -29.08 32.61 -11.06
C ASP A 196 -28.77 34.12 -11.09
N GLU A 197 -29.07 34.84 -10.01
CA GLU A 197 -28.76 36.27 -9.83
C GLU A 197 -27.27 36.49 -9.55
N ILE A 198 -26.57 35.48 -9.01
CA ILE A 198 -25.16 35.55 -8.67
C ILE A 198 -24.34 35.42 -9.95
N ARG A 199 -23.47 36.41 -10.20
CA ARG A 199 -22.54 36.42 -11.34
C ARG A 199 -21.10 36.29 -10.92
N TYR A 200 -20.75 36.75 -9.73
CA TYR A 200 -19.40 36.61 -9.20
C TYR A 200 -19.43 36.13 -7.75
N TYR A 201 -18.41 35.38 -7.37
CA TYR A 201 -18.10 35.14 -5.97
C TYR A 201 -16.76 35.80 -5.63
N GLY A 202 -16.64 36.32 -4.41
CA GLY A 202 -15.42 36.89 -3.87
C GLY A 202 -14.72 35.93 -2.93
N LEU A 203 -13.39 35.90 -3.00
CA LEU A 203 -12.53 35.36 -1.97
C LEU A 203 -12.02 36.54 -1.13
N ASP A 204 -12.52 36.68 0.09
CA ASP A 204 -12.31 37.87 0.92
C ASP A 204 -11.13 37.69 1.86
N TYR A 205 -10.08 38.45 1.60
CA TYR A 205 -8.85 38.48 2.36
C TYR A 205 -8.85 39.61 3.38
N ALA A 206 -8.57 39.26 4.64
CA ALA A 206 -8.06 40.20 5.61
C ALA A 206 -6.57 40.42 5.36
N THR A 207 -6.20 41.66 5.07
CA THR A 207 -4.81 42.10 4.88
C THR A 207 -4.51 43.31 5.75
N TYR A 208 -3.24 43.70 5.86
CA TYR A 208 -2.80 44.79 6.72
C TYR A 208 -1.96 45.80 5.95
N THR A 209 -2.17 47.10 6.22
CA THR A 209 -1.41 48.19 5.58
C THR A 209 0.00 48.38 6.16
N GLU A 210 0.28 47.80 7.33
CA GLU A 210 1.57 47.85 8.02
C GLU A 210 1.97 46.44 8.48
N PRO A 211 3.28 46.17 8.68
CA PRO A 211 3.73 44.91 9.26
C PRO A 211 3.08 44.63 10.62
N GLY A 212 2.56 43.42 10.78
CA GLY A 212 1.87 42.98 11.99
C GLY A 212 0.43 42.57 11.72
N THR A 213 -0.37 42.46 12.79
CA THR A 213 -1.76 42.00 12.74
C THR A 213 -2.71 42.86 13.59
N LEU A 214 -2.33 44.13 13.83
CA LEU A 214 -3.16 45.09 14.57
C LEU A 214 -4.48 45.35 13.82
N SER A 215 -5.60 45.25 14.53
CA SER A 215 -6.95 45.37 13.94
C SER A 215 -7.18 46.68 13.20
N ASP A 216 -6.58 47.76 13.68
CA ASP A 216 -6.79 49.12 13.16
C ASP A 216 -6.19 49.30 11.76
N ASN A 217 -5.21 48.45 11.41
CA ASN A 217 -4.56 48.44 10.10
C ASN A 217 -5.16 47.39 9.16
N ARG A 218 -6.19 46.65 9.61
CA ARG A 218 -6.81 45.57 8.83
C ARG A 218 -7.73 46.16 7.77
N ILE A 219 -7.50 45.76 6.53
CA ILE A 219 -8.32 46.10 5.37
C ILE A 219 -8.79 44.81 4.69
N MET A 220 -10.01 44.85 4.15
CA MET A 220 -10.56 43.75 3.36
C MET A 220 -10.25 43.95 1.89
N ARG A 221 -9.86 42.87 1.21
CA ARG A 221 -9.65 42.83 -0.24
C ARG A 221 -10.30 41.57 -0.79
N SER A 222 -11.00 41.67 -1.91
CA SER A 222 -11.74 40.56 -2.50
C SER A 222 -11.22 40.25 -3.89
N LEU A 223 -10.80 39.01 -4.12
CA LEU A 223 -10.56 38.50 -5.47
C LEU A 223 -11.89 37.98 -6.01
N LYS A 224 -12.40 38.61 -7.07
CA LYS A 224 -13.69 38.26 -7.68
C LYS A 224 -13.50 37.28 -8.83
N TYR A 225 -14.30 36.23 -8.84
CA TYR A 225 -14.31 35.17 -9.85
C TYR A 225 -15.71 35.05 -10.44
N GLU A 226 -15.77 34.86 -11.76
CA GLU A 226 -17.03 34.65 -12.47
C GLU A 226 -17.63 33.27 -12.14
N VAL A 227 -18.92 33.24 -11.79
CA VAL A 227 -19.68 32.02 -11.59
C VAL A 227 -20.03 31.42 -12.95
N LYS A 228 -19.29 30.38 -13.34
CA LYS A 228 -19.53 29.66 -14.61
C LYS A 228 -20.63 28.61 -14.51
N ASN A 229 -20.80 28.03 -13.32
CA ASN A 229 -21.79 27.00 -13.03
C ASN A 229 -22.38 27.25 -11.64
N LEU A 230 -23.67 26.95 -11.44
CA LEU A 230 -24.34 27.09 -10.13
C LEU A 230 -23.90 26.03 -9.10
N GLN A 231 -23.10 25.07 -9.54
CA GLN A 231 -22.45 24.05 -8.73
C GLN A 231 -21.04 23.84 -9.27
N PHE A 232 -20.03 23.94 -8.41
CA PHE A 232 -18.63 23.84 -8.81
C PHE A 232 -17.70 23.43 -7.67
N LEU A 233 -16.51 22.97 -8.04
CA LEU A 233 -15.41 22.71 -7.14
C LEU A 233 -14.11 23.18 -7.77
N GLU A 234 -13.56 24.26 -7.22
CA GLU A 234 -12.36 24.90 -7.71
C GLU A 234 -11.23 24.77 -6.69
N LEU A 235 -9.99 24.78 -7.19
CA LEU A 235 -8.79 24.62 -6.38
C LEU A 235 -7.83 25.72 -6.78
N TYR A 236 -7.35 26.44 -5.78
CA TYR A 236 -6.42 27.55 -5.95
C TYR A 236 -5.20 27.33 -5.06
N PRO A 237 -3.97 27.30 -5.61
CA PRO A 237 -2.76 27.38 -4.81
C PRO A 237 -2.78 28.65 -3.96
N ALA A 238 -2.50 28.55 -2.67
CA ALA A 238 -2.54 29.71 -1.76
C ALA A 238 -1.55 30.81 -2.19
N GLU A 239 -0.36 30.42 -2.65
CA GLU A 239 0.65 31.36 -3.15
C GLU A 239 0.21 32.12 -4.40
N GLU A 240 -0.55 31.47 -5.29
CA GLU A 240 -1.07 32.12 -6.50
C GLU A 240 -2.10 33.18 -6.14
N LEU A 241 -3.04 32.87 -5.23
CA LEU A 241 -4.01 33.86 -4.76
C LEU A 241 -3.34 35.04 -4.05
N ASN A 242 -2.35 34.78 -3.19
CA ASN A 242 -1.61 35.86 -2.52
C ASN A 242 -0.88 36.75 -3.53
N SER A 243 -0.25 36.15 -4.54
CA SER A 243 0.44 36.89 -5.62
C SER A 243 -0.54 37.71 -6.46
N LEU A 244 -1.74 37.19 -6.75
CA LEU A 244 -2.78 37.93 -7.46
C LEU A 244 -3.23 39.15 -6.64
N LEU A 245 -3.39 38.99 -5.33
CA LEU A 245 -3.80 40.08 -4.45
C LEU A 245 -2.72 41.16 -4.37
N GLU A 246 -1.45 40.77 -4.20
CA GLU A 246 -0.32 41.69 -4.17
C GLU A 246 -0.21 42.50 -5.47
N ASN A 247 -0.35 41.85 -6.63
CA ASN A 247 -0.29 42.51 -7.92
C ASN A 247 -1.53 43.39 -8.23
N SER A 248 -2.64 43.18 -7.54
CA SER A 248 -3.87 43.96 -7.72
C SER A 248 -3.89 45.26 -6.91
N SER A 249 -2.95 45.43 -5.98
CA SER A 249 -2.89 46.57 -5.05
C SER A 249 -1.75 47.52 -5.41
N GLU A 250 -2.04 48.82 -5.45
CA GLU A 250 -0.98 49.86 -5.55
C GLU A 250 -0.25 50.05 -4.20
N GLU A 251 -0.89 49.63 -3.10
CA GLU A 251 -0.35 49.70 -1.74
C GLU A 251 0.32 48.38 -1.35
N THR A 252 1.42 48.46 -0.59
CA THR A 252 2.04 47.27 0.00
C THR A 252 1.12 46.67 1.06
N LEU A 253 0.71 45.43 0.83
CA LEU A 253 -0.12 44.66 1.75
C LEU A 253 0.73 43.65 2.54
N TYR A 254 0.38 43.46 3.80
CA TYR A 254 1.01 42.50 4.69
C TYR A 254 -0.01 41.47 5.18
N SER A 255 0.49 40.27 5.50
CA SER A 255 -0.23 39.19 6.17
C SER A 255 -1.60 38.86 5.53
N TYR A 256 -1.57 37.99 4.53
CA TYR A 256 -2.75 37.60 3.73
C TYR A 256 -3.51 36.45 4.39
N TYR A 257 -4.73 36.72 4.88
CA TYR A 257 -5.60 35.70 5.43
C TYR A 257 -6.93 35.67 4.71
N LEU A 258 -7.22 34.58 4.01
CA LEU A 258 -8.53 34.34 3.43
C LEU A 258 -9.51 33.99 4.56
N VAL A 259 -10.53 34.83 4.77
CA VAL A 259 -11.42 34.77 5.94
C VAL A 259 -12.88 34.52 5.60
N ALA A 260 -13.34 34.87 4.41
CA ALA A 260 -14.74 34.77 4.02
C ALA A 260 -14.93 34.65 2.51
N THR A 261 -16.19 34.47 2.13
CA THR A 261 -16.66 34.54 0.75
C THR A 261 -17.81 35.52 0.65
N SER A 262 -17.88 36.22 -0.47
CA SER A 262 -18.95 37.17 -0.80
C SER A 262 -19.58 36.81 -2.14
N LEU A 263 -20.81 37.26 -2.37
CA LEU A 263 -21.60 37.00 -3.58
C LEU A 263 -21.99 38.32 -4.24
N TYR A 264 -21.88 38.40 -5.56
CA TYR A 264 -22.16 39.62 -6.31
C TYR A 264 -23.07 39.37 -7.51
N ASP A 265 -23.92 40.35 -7.80
CA ASP A 265 -24.78 40.38 -8.99
C ASP A 265 -24.03 40.79 -10.28
N ALA A 266 -24.78 40.93 -11.38
CA ALA A 266 -24.26 41.34 -12.68
C ALA A 266 -23.69 42.76 -12.71
N ASP A 267 -24.18 43.65 -11.84
CA ASP A 267 -23.72 45.03 -11.72
C ASP A 267 -22.50 45.14 -10.78
N GLY A 268 -22.07 44.01 -10.19
CA GLY A 268 -20.95 43.92 -9.27
C GLY A 268 -21.27 44.37 -7.84
N ARG A 269 -22.55 44.56 -7.52
CA ARG A 269 -23.03 44.86 -6.16
C ARG A 269 -23.03 43.59 -5.33
N GLU A 270 -22.61 43.72 -4.08
CA GLU A 270 -22.62 42.61 -3.13
C GLU A 270 -24.06 42.31 -2.67
N ILE A 271 -24.44 41.03 -2.76
CA ILE A 271 -25.76 40.50 -2.42
C ILE A 271 -25.67 39.31 -1.44
N THR A 272 -24.51 39.10 -0.80
CA THR A 272 -24.26 37.98 0.13
C THR A 272 -25.35 37.85 1.21
N GLU A 273 -25.67 38.98 1.86
CA GLU A 273 -26.63 39.06 2.98
C GLU A 273 -28.08 38.69 2.57
N GLU A 274 -28.42 38.78 1.29
CA GLU A 274 -29.73 38.41 0.77
C GLU A 274 -29.99 36.90 0.87
N PHE A 275 -28.91 36.12 1.02
CA PHE A 275 -28.97 34.65 1.09
C PHE A 275 -28.82 34.09 2.50
N ILE A 276 -28.79 34.91 3.56
CA ILE A 276 -28.59 34.41 4.94
C ILE A 276 -29.59 33.31 5.30
N ASN A 277 -29.07 32.20 5.81
CA ASN A 277 -29.87 31.10 6.32
C ASN A 277 -30.38 31.41 7.73
N GLN A 278 -31.63 31.87 7.83
CA GLN A 278 -32.25 32.28 9.10
C GLN A 278 -32.46 31.11 10.10
N GLU A 279 -32.43 29.86 9.64
CA GLU A 279 -32.61 28.67 10.50
C GLU A 279 -31.30 28.21 11.17
N SER A 280 -30.14 28.74 10.74
CA SER A 280 -28.80 28.27 11.16
C SER A 280 -28.34 28.75 12.55
N THR A 281 -29.16 29.47 13.33
CA THR A 281 -28.69 30.13 14.57
C THR A 281 -28.56 29.21 15.79
N GLY A 282 -29.03 27.95 15.71
CA GLY A 282 -29.11 27.03 16.86
C GLY A 282 -27.91 26.09 17.04
N ASP A 283 -27.49 25.39 15.98
CA ASP A 283 -26.49 24.30 16.05
C ASP A 283 -25.52 24.37 14.86
N ARG A 284 -24.52 25.24 14.95
CA ARG A 284 -23.47 25.34 13.91
C ARG A 284 -22.46 24.20 14.10
N VAL A 285 -22.27 23.41 13.05
CA VAL A 285 -21.29 22.33 13.01
C VAL A 285 -20.03 22.83 12.32
N SER A 286 -18.88 22.55 12.93
CA SER A 286 -17.56 22.70 12.32
C SER A 286 -16.71 21.55 12.80
N SER A 287 -16.45 20.59 11.92
CA SER A 287 -15.73 19.37 12.24
C SER A 287 -14.68 19.08 11.19
N SER A 288 -13.52 18.62 11.64
CA SER A 288 -12.43 18.17 10.78
C SER A 288 -11.95 16.83 11.29
N THR A 289 -12.16 15.80 10.49
CA THR A 289 -11.74 14.42 10.80
C THR A 289 -10.61 14.02 9.87
N GLY A 290 -9.51 13.53 10.43
CA GLY A 290 -8.38 12.98 9.69
C GLY A 290 -8.08 11.55 10.11
N LYS A 291 -7.70 10.70 9.15
CA LYS A 291 -7.22 9.34 9.45
C LYS A 291 -5.84 9.43 10.08
N ALA A 292 -5.75 9.24 11.39
CA ALA A 292 -4.50 9.36 12.16
C ALA A 292 -3.42 8.33 11.75
N GLU A 293 -3.84 7.16 11.28
CA GLU A 293 -2.97 6.00 11.07
C GLU A 293 -2.79 5.66 9.59
N LEU A 294 -2.52 6.65 8.74
CA LEU A 294 -2.29 6.43 7.30
C LEU A 294 -1.17 5.42 7.02
N PHE A 295 -0.21 5.29 7.94
CA PHE A 295 0.94 4.39 7.86
C PHE A 295 0.65 2.95 8.34
N MET A 296 -0.41 2.72 9.14
CA MET A 296 -0.66 1.40 9.73
C MET A 296 -0.95 0.32 8.70
N LEU A 297 -1.57 0.68 7.57
CA LEU A 297 -1.70 -0.21 6.42
C LEU A 297 -0.34 -0.82 6.02
N TYR A 298 0.69 0.02 5.88
CA TYR A 298 2.01 -0.44 5.47
C TYR A 298 2.70 -1.24 6.58
N VAL A 299 2.47 -0.91 7.84
CA VAL A 299 2.94 -1.72 8.99
C VAL A 299 2.35 -3.13 8.93
N PHE A 300 1.04 -3.28 8.71
CA PHE A 300 0.41 -4.60 8.56
C PHE A 300 0.95 -5.37 7.35
N ILE A 301 1.13 -4.71 6.21
CA ILE A 301 1.74 -5.33 5.02
C ILE A 301 3.17 -5.80 5.32
N ILE A 302 3.98 -4.99 6.02
CA ILE A 302 5.35 -5.37 6.42
C ILE A 302 5.34 -6.58 7.36
N ILE A 303 4.43 -6.63 8.34
CA ILE A 303 4.30 -7.78 9.24
C ILE A 303 3.96 -9.05 8.45
N VAL A 304 3.00 -8.98 7.52
CA VAL A 304 2.63 -10.11 6.66
C VAL A 304 3.80 -10.55 5.79
N MET A 305 4.54 -9.62 5.19
CA MET A 305 5.74 -9.93 4.41
C MET A 305 6.84 -10.57 5.28
N GLY A 306 7.05 -10.08 6.50
CA GLY A 306 8.02 -10.64 7.44
C GLY A 306 7.69 -12.08 7.84
N LEU A 307 6.44 -12.36 8.19
CA LEU A 307 5.96 -13.73 8.47
C LEU A 307 6.09 -14.62 7.24
N GLY A 308 5.71 -14.12 6.06
CA GLY A 308 5.88 -14.82 4.79
C GLY A 308 7.33 -15.22 4.51
N TYR A 309 8.27 -14.31 4.77
CA TYR A 309 9.70 -14.57 4.64
C TYR A 309 10.18 -15.65 5.61
N ILE A 310 9.77 -15.59 6.89
CA ILE A 310 10.12 -16.60 7.90
C ILE A 310 9.62 -17.99 7.49
N PHE A 311 8.35 -18.11 7.07
CA PHE A 311 7.79 -19.38 6.61
C PHE A 311 8.47 -19.90 5.35
N THR A 312 8.76 -19.02 4.38
CA THR A 312 9.47 -19.40 3.16
C THR A 312 10.87 -19.91 3.48
N ARG A 313 11.61 -19.22 4.38
CA ARG A 313 12.93 -19.67 4.85
C ARG A 313 12.86 -21.00 5.58
N TYR A 314 11.82 -21.24 6.38
CA TYR A 314 11.62 -22.52 7.06
C TYR A 314 11.56 -23.69 6.06
N PHE A 315 10.83 -23.55 4.95
CA PHE A 315 10.76 -24.61 3.93
C PHE A 315 12.02 -24.74 3.08
N LEU A 316 12.83 -23.68 2.97
CA LEU A 316 14.07 -23.66 2.19
C LEU A 316 15.33 -24.03 2.98
N THR A 317 15.27 -24.07 4.32
CA THR A 317 16.41 -24.47 5.16
C THR A 317 16.43 -25.99 5.27
N ASP A 318 17.59 -26.60 5.02
CA ASP A 318 17.78 -28.06 4.92
C ASP A 318 17.49 -28.82 6.22
#